data_AF-A0A844XX49-F1
#
_entry.id   AF-A0A844XX49-F1
#
_cell.length_a   1.000
_cell.length_b   1.000
_cell.length_c   1.000
_cell.angle_alpha   90.00
_cell.angle_beta   90.00
_cell.angle_gamma   90.00
#
_symmetry.space_group_name_H-M   'P 1'
#
loop_
_entity.id
_entity.type
_entity.pdbx_description
1 polymer ?
#
loop_
_entity_poly.entity_id
_entity_poly.type
_entity_poly.pdbx_seq_one_letter_code
_entity_poly.pdbx_strand_id
1 'polypeptide(L)' 'MNTDTIALDEKTLQAERRSYHSFFDVHVVQTEEGYILIEEGDYGELPMHLIDDIVYTATGKMDDQY' A
#
# COMPACT_ATOMS: atom_id res chain seq x y z
N MET A 1 -4.61 -23.30 -1.08
CA MET A 1 -4.20 -21.98 -0.54
C MET A 1 -5.38 -21.04 -0.67
N ASN A 2 -5.59 -20.14 0.29
CA ASN A 2 -6.68 -19.17 0.25
C ASN A 2 -6.34 -18.07 -0.77
N THR A 3 -7.17 -17.89 -1.80
CA THR A 3 -6.93 -16.93 -2.90
C THR A 3 -6.83 -15.49 -2.37
N ASP A 4 -7.56 -15.18 -1.30
CA ASP A 4 -7.55 -13.87 -0.67
C ASP A 4 -6.18 -13.52 -0.05
N THR A 5 -5.58 -14.49 0.64
CA THR A 5 -4.23 -14.36 1.22
C THR A 5 -3.18 -14.18 0.13
N ILE A 6 -3.31 -14.85 -1.02
CA ILE A 6 -2.39 -14.67 -2.15
C ILE A 6 -2.50 -13.24 -2.70
N ALA A 7 -3.71 -12.73 -2.88
CA ALA A 7 -3.93 -11.37 -3.37
C ALA A 7 -3.36 -10.31 -2.41
N LEU A 8 -3.52 -10.51 -1.10
CA LEU A 8 -2.93 -9.63 -0.08
C LEU A 8 -1.40 -9.67 -0.09
N ASP A 9 -0.80 -10.87 -0.16
CA ASP A 9 0.66 -11.04 -0.23
C ASP A 9 1.25 -10.35 -1.47
N GLU A 10 0.58 -10.50 -2.63
CA GLU A 10 0.99 -9.84 -3.87
C GLU A 10 0.95 -8.31 -3.74
N LYS A 11 -0.09 -7.75 -3.10
CA LYS A 11 -0.19 -6.30 -2.91
C LYS A 11 0.78 -5.77 -1.87
N THR A 12 1.02 -6.52 -0.80
CA THR A 12 2.05 -6.20 0.20
C THR A 12 3.43 -6.10 -0.45
N LEU A 13 3.77 -7.07 -1.31
CA LEU A 13 5.04 -7.04 -2.03
C LEU A 13 5.14 -5.86 -3.03
N GLN A 14 4.03 -5.48 -3.67
CA GLN A 14 4.00 -4.31 -4.54
C GLN A 14 4.15 -3.01 -3.75
N ALA A 15 3.48 -2.88 -2.60
CA ALA A 15 3.61 -1.73 -1.70
C ALA A 15 5.05 -1.56 -1.23
N GLU A 16 5.67 -2.65 -0.76
CA GLU A 16 7.08 -2.68 -0.38
C GLU A 16 7.96 -2.16 -1.51
N ARG A 17 7.87 -2.75 -2.72
CA ARG A 17 8.69 -2.34 -3.88
C ARG A 17 8.52 -0.86 -4.23
N ARG A 18 7.30 -0.31 -4.13
CA ARG A 18 7.07 1.13 -4.38
C ARG A 18 7.66 2.01 -3.30
N SER A 19 7.56 1.61 -2.03
CA SER A 19 8.10 2.37 -0.90
C SER A 19 9.63 2.56 -0.97
N TYR A 20 10.37 1.63 -1.60
CA TYR A 20 11.81 1.79 -1.85
C TYR A 20 12.13 3.02 -2.71
N HIS A 21 11.20 3.41 -3.58
CA HIS A 21 11.37 4.52 -4.54
C HIS A 21 10.48 5.72 -4.22
N SER A 22 9.93 5.81 -3.00
CA SER A 22 9.06 6.92 -2.57
C SER A 22 9.40 7.44 -1.17
N PHE A 23 9.25 8.76 -0.99
CA PHE A 23 9.31 9.42 0.33
C PHE A 23 8.01 9.21 1.09
N PHE A 24 6.96 8.76 0.42
CA PHE A 24 5.61 8.62 0.94
C PHE A 24 5.34 7.17 1.34
N ASP A 25 4.50 7.01 2.35
CA ASP A 25 4.01 5.70 2.73
C ASP A 25 3.09 5.15 1.63
N VAL A 26 3.13 3.83 1.46
CA VAL A 26 2.29 3.09 0.51
C VAL A 26 1.39 2.16 1.29
N HIS A 27 0.09 2.43 1.26
CA HIS A 27 -0.93 1.66 1.96
C HIS A 27 -1.56 0.62 1.03
N VAL A 28 -1.75 -0.59 1.55
CA VAL A 28 -2.66 -1.58 0.98
C VAL A 28 -4.01 -1.39 1.67
N VAL A 29 -5.02 -1.09 0.88
CA VAL A 29 -6.38 -0.85 1.36
C VAL A 29 -7.29 -1.96 0.85
N GLN A 30 -8.09 -2.53 1.74
CA GLN A 30 -9.11 -3.51 1.39
C GLN A 30 -10.35 -2.80 0.82
N THR A 31 -10.91 -3.35 -0.25
CA THR A 31 -12.13 -2.85 -0.90
C THR A 31 -13.09 -4.02 -1.17
N GLU A 32 -14.32 -3.72 -1.58
CA GLU A 32 -15.28 -4.73 -1.99
C GLU A 32 -14.81 -5.57 -3.20
N GLU A 33 -13.89 -5.03 -4.01
CA GLU A 33 -13.35 -5.67 -5.21
C GLU A 33 -11.98 -6.35 -4.97
N GLY A 34 -11.42 -6.25 -3.76
CA GLY A 34 -10.14 -6.85 -3.40
C GLY A 34 -9.22 -5.87 -2.67
N TYR A 35 -8.01 -5.67 -3.22
CA TYR A 35 -6.97 -4.87 -2.57
C TYR A 35 -6.36 -3.87 -3.55
N ILE A 36 -6.24 -2.61 -3.11
CA ILE A 36 -5.62 -1.53 -3.88
C ILE A 36 -4.40 -0.96 -3.17
N LEU A 37 -3.58 -0.22 -3.91
CA LEU A 37 -2.45 0.54 -3.37
C LEU A 37 -2.78 2.02 -3.39
N ILE A 38 -2.56 2.70 -2.27
CA ILE A 38 -2.66 4.15 -2.17
C ILE A 38 -1.32 4.67 -1.68
N GLU A 39 -0.77 5.65 -2.39
CA GLU A 39 0.44 6.36 -1.98
C GLU A 39 0.03 7.73 -1.44
N GLU A 40 0.54 8.11 -0.25
CA GLU A 40 0.17 9.40 0.37
C GLU A 40 0.51 10.59 -0.54
N GLY A 41 1.56 10.48 -1.36
CA GLY A 41 1.96 11.50 -2.32
C GLY A 41 0.90 11.82 -3.38
N ASP A 42 0.02 10.86 -3.71
CA ASP A 42 -1.05 11.03 -4.70
C ASP A 42 -2.31 11.67 -4.09
N TYR A 43 -2.53 11.46 -2.80
CA TYR A 43 -3.73 11.89 -2.07
C TYR A 43 -3.29 12.71 -0.87
N GLY A 44 -3.12 14.02 -1.05
CA GLY A 44 -2.61 14.93 -0.01
C GLY A 44 -3.05 14.59 1.43
N GLU A 45 -4.36 14.55 1.71
CA GLU A 45 -4.90 13.89 2.91
C GLU A 45 -5.77 12.70 2.50
N LEU A 46 -5.47 11.50 3.03
CA LEU A 46 -6.30 10.32 2.82
C LEU A 46 -7.70 10.54 3.44
N PRO A 47 -8.79 10.30 2.68
CA PRO A 47 -10.14 10.27 3.23
C PRO A 47 -10.24 9.31 4.43
N MET A 48 -10.82 9.75 5.56
CA MET A 48 -10.89 8.95 6.79
C MET A 48 -11.44 7.52 6.60
N HIS A 49 -12.41 7.33 5.71
CA HIS A 49 -12.98 6.00 5.46
C HIS A 49 -11.96 5.02 4.86
N LEU A 50 -10.95 5.50 4.13
CA LEU A 50 -9.89 4.66 3.58
C LEU A 50 -8.83 4.30 4.63
N ILE A 51 -8.71 5.09 5.71
CA ILE A 51 -7.76 4.84 6.80
C ILE A 51 -8.17 3.58 7.58
N ASP A 52 -9.47 3.44 7.85
CA ASP A 52 -10.01 2.29 8.59
C ASP A 52 -9.86 0.97 7.81
N ASP A 53 -9.79 1.06 6.48
CA ASP A 53 -9.66 -0.09 5.57
C ASP A 53 -8.19 -0.43 5.22
N ILE A 54 -7.21 0.22 5.83
CA ILE A 54 -5.78 -0.10 5.64
C ILE A 54 -5.48 -1.44 6.32
N VAL A 55 -5.04 -2.41 5.50
CA VAL A 55 -4.64 -3.74 5.99
C VAL A 55 -3.12 -3.89 6.09
N TYR A 56 -2.36 -3.04 5.41
CA TYR A 56 -0.90 -3.01 5.48
C TYR A 56 -0.36 -1.65 5.05
N THR A 57 0.78 -1.22 5.61
CA THR A 57 1.49 -0.01 5.22
C THR A 57 2.98 -0.31 5.06
N ALA A 58 3.53 0.00 3.88
CA ALA A 58 4.96 0.08 3.66
C ALA A 58 5.42 1.53 3.87
N THR A 59 6.27 1.74 4.87
CA THR A 59 6.85 3.06 5.13
C THR A 59 7.73 3.51 3.98
N GLY A 60 7.61 4.75 3.52
CA GLY A 60 8.48 5.33 2.49
C GLY A 60 9.95 5.24 2.91
N LYS A 61 10.78 4.55 2.11
CA LYS A 61 12.17 4.26 2.46
C LYS A 61 13.15 5.19 1.77
N MET A 62 12.80 5.66 0.58
CA MET A 62 13.72 6.42 -0.29
C MET A 62 15.12 5.84 -0.29
N ASP A 63 15.16 4.54 -0.51
CA ASP A 63 16.37 3.79 -0.72
C ASP A 63 16.68 3.86 -2.22
N ASP A 64 16.93 5.09 -2.66
CA ASP A 64 17.39 5.41 -4.01
C ASP A 64 18.92 5.16 -4.02
N GLN A 65 19.31 3.91 -3.79
CA GLN A 65 20.70 3.49 -3.95
C GLN A 65 21.06 3.54 -5.44
N TYR A 66 21.74 4.62 -5.81
CA TYR A 66 22.49 4.79 -7.06
C TYR A 66 23.58 3.73 -7.25
#